data_AF-A0A2G8I8D0-F1
#
_entry.id   AF-A0A2G8I8D0-F1
#
_cell.length_a   1.000
_cell.length_b   1.000
_cell.length_c   1.000
_cell.angle_alpha   90.00
_cell.angle_beta   90.00
_cell.angle_gamma   90.00
#
_symmetry.space_group_name_H-M   'P 1'
#
loop_
_entity.id
_entity.type
_entity.pdbx_description
1 polymer ?
#
loop_
_entity_poly.entity_id
_entity_poly.type
_entity_poly.pdbx_seq_one_letter_code
_entity_poly.pdbx_strand_id
1 'polypeptide(L)'
;MAEKKFLDITGLRHLVRKIKDSMAQKQRVIKNKNYVGDLTPNEQVVLDNSQFSYPANNAWWINIKESLVYDDSKKAFEFIIITGANPATVNFSYYLEVKRDASPMQAHSAYLFRMYCYGTQYQGGKRYGKVAWVTREKIG
;
A
#
# COMPACT_ATOMS: atom_id res chain seq x y z
N MET A 1 -8.19 33.50 -40.12
CA MET A 1 -8.11 32.20 -39.41
C MET A 1 -7.44 32.45 -38.08
N ALA A 2 -8.19 32.45 -36.98
CA ALA A 2 -7.63 32.67 -35.65
C ALA A 2 -7.28 31.32 -35.02
N GLU A 3 -6.00 31.14 -34.68
CA GLU A 3 -5.51 29.99 -33.93
C GLU A 3 -6.31 29.85 -32.63
N LYS A 4 -7.05 28.75 -32.49
CA LYS A 4 -7.67 28.38 -31.22
C LYS A 4 -6.55 28.15 -30.21
N LYS A 5 -6.35 29.11 -29.30
CA LYS A 5 -5.51 28.96 -28.12
C LYS A 5 -5.97 27.74 -27.34
N PHE A 6 -5.23 26.64 -27.46
CA PHE A 6 -5.53 25.32 -26.86
C PHE A 6 -5.44 25.30 -25.32
N LEU A 7 -5.18 26.45 -24.69
CA LEU A 7 -5.07 26.63 -23.24
C LEU A 7 -5.80 27.93 -22.85
N ASP A 8 -7.12 27.88 -22.74
CA ASP A 8 -7.86 28.92 -22.02
C ASP A 8 -7.67 28.72 -20.49
N ILE A 9 -7.92 29.78 -19.72
CA ILE A 9 -7.74 29.77 -18.25
C ILE A 9 -8.59 28.67 -17.60
N THR A 10 -9.74 28.33 -18.20
CA THR A 10 -10.66 27.29 -17.75
C THR A 10 -10.05 25.89 -17.89
N GLY A 11 -9.45 25.59 -19.03
CA GLY A 11 -8.74 24.35 -19.33
C GLY A 11 -7.51 24.18 -18.46
N LEU A 12 -6.78 25.27 -18.19
CA LEU A 12 -5.64 25.27 -17.26
C LEU A 12 -6.10 24.96 -15.82
N ARG A 13 -7.17 25.60 -15.33
CA ARG A 13 -7.75 25.29 -14.02
C ARG A 13 -8.23 23.85 -13.92
N HIS A 14 -8.83 23.31 -14.97
CA HIS A 14 -9.32 21.93 -14.96
C HIS A 14 -8.16 20.93 -14.94
N LEU A 15 -7.07 21.20 -15.68
CA LEU A 15 -5.85 20.41 -15.64
C LEU A 15 -5.19 20.45 -14.25
N VAL A 16 -5.03 21.65 -13.67
CA VAL A 16 -4.48 21.82 -12.31
C VAL A 16 -5.34 21.09 -11.28
N ARG A 17 -6.67 21.13 -11.41
CA ARG A 17 -7.58 20.40 -10.52
C ARG A 17 -7.41 18.88 -10.66
N LYS A 18 -7.32 18.36 -11.89
CA LYS A 18 -7.03 16.93 -12.12
C LYS A 18 -5.67 16.51 -11.56
N ILE A 19 -4.65 17.36 -11.69
CA ILE A 19 -3.33 17.11 -11.10
C ILE A 19 -3.45 17.07 -9.57
N LYS A 20 -4.11 18.06 -8.97
CA LYS A 20 -4.34 18.10 -7.52
C LYS A 20 -5.13 16.89 -7.01
N ASP A 21 -6.20 16.50 -7.69
CA ASP A 21 -7.02 15.35 -7.34
C ASP A 21 -6.27 14.02 -7.56
N SER A 22 -5.31 13.99 -8.50
CA SER A 22 -4.43 12.84 -8.72
C SER A 22 -3.34 12.72 -7.66
N MET A 23 -2.92 13.86 -7.08
CA MET A 23 -1.92 13.94 -6.00
C MET A 23 -2.52 13.84 -4.59
N ALA A 24 -3.83 14.06 -4.43
CA ALA A 24 -4.48 13.95 -3.15
C ALA A 24 -4.46 12.51 -2.64
N GLN A 25 -4.05 12.32 -1.39
CA GLN A 25 -4.08 11.02 -0.73
C GLN A 25 -5.54 10.55 -0.61
N LYS A 26 -5.84 9.37 -1.17
CA LYS A 26 -7.16 8.74 -1.06
C LYS A 26 -7.13 7.67 0.02
N GLN A 27 -8.15 7.66 0.87
CA GLN A 27 -8.29 6.62 1.88
C GLN A 27 -9.26 5.54 1.41
N ARG A 28 -8.84 4.27 1.50
CA ARG A 28 -9.70 3.09 1.27
C ARG A 28 -9.78 2.27 2.54
N VAL A 29 -10.99 1.98 2.99
CA VAL A 29 -11.24 1.11 4.14
C VAL A 29 -11.70 -0.26 3.64
N ILE A 30 -11.00 -1.30 4.06
CA ILE A 30 -11.31 -2.70 3.77
C ILE A 30 -11.73 -3.34 5.08
N LYS A 31 -12.88 -4.03 5.10
CA LYS A 31 -13.40 -4.71 6.28
C LYS A 31 -13.51 -6.21 6.07
N ASN A 32 -13.28 -6.97 7.13
CA ASN A 32 -13.51 -8.42 7.18
C ASN A 32 -12.79 -9.20 6.06
N LYS A 33 -11.55 -8.81 5.75
CA LYS A 33 -10.71 -9.48 4.74
C LYS A 33 -9.33 -9.73 5.31
N ASN A 34 -8.71 -10.83 4.89
CA ASN A 34 -7.32 -11.14 5.20
C ASN A 34 -6.36 -10.66 4.10
N TYR A 35 -6.78 -9.75 3.21
CA TYR A 35 -5.91 -9.19 2.20
C TYR A 35 -6.22 -7.73 1.91
N VAL A 36 -5.16 -6.98 1.62
CA VAL A 36 -5.21 -5.68 0.97
C VAL A 36 -5.00 -5.92 -0.52
N GLY A 37 -6.00 -5.53 -1.34
CA GLY A 37 -5.87 -5.57 -2.79
C GLY A 37 -4.85 -4.54 -3.30
N ASP A 38 -4.58 -4.54 -4.60
CA ASP A 38 -3.54 -3.71 -5.22
C ASP A 38 -3.53 -2.27 -4.69
N LEU A 39 -2.46 -1.95 -3.94
CA LEU A 39 -2.14 -0.61 -3.45
C LEU A 39 -1.71 0.30 -4.61
N THR A 40 -2.17 1.55 -4.58
CA THR A 40 -1.79 2.60 -5.53
C THR A 40 -0.92 3.69 -4.86
N PRO A 41 -0.14 4.50 -5.60
CA PRO A 41 0.90 5.37 -5.02
C PRO A 41 0.40 6.46 -4.06
N ASN A 42 -0.85 6.91 -4.22
CA ASN A 42 -1.44 8.00 -3.44
C ASN A 42 -2.58 7.50 -2.57
N GLU A 43 -2.46 6.29 -2.05
CA GLU A 43 -3.52 5.63 -1.30
C GLU A 43 -3.07 5.25 0.10
N GLN A 44 -3.89 5.61 1.08
CA GLN A 44 -3.82 5.07 2.43
C GLN A 44 -4.87 3.98 2.57
N VAL A 45 -4.44 2.75 2.85
CA VAL A 45 -5.38 1.65 3.07
C VAL A 45 -5.50 1.35 4.55
N VAL A 46 -6.74 1.25 5.03
CA VAL A 46 -7.07 0.80 6.38
C VAL A 46 -7.75 -0.55 6.28
N LEU A 47 -7.10 -1.60 6.79
CA LEU A 47 -7.70 -2.91 6.96
C LEU A 47 -8.29 -3.02 8.37
N ASP A 48 -9.61 -2.82 8.45
CA ASP A 48 -10.37 -2.88 9.70
C ASP A 48 -11.01 -4.25 9.88
N ASN A 49 -10.37 -5.07 10.70
CA ASN A 49 -10.83 -6.41 11.06
C ASN A 49 -11.20 -6.50 12.54
N SER A 50 -11.49 -5.36 13.19
CA SER A 50 -11.87 -5.27 14.61
C SER A 50 -13.05 -6.19 14.98
N GLN A 51 -13.99 -6.39 14.05
CA GLN A 51 -15.17 -7.24 14.21
C GLN A 51 -15.04 -8.61 13.52
N PHE A 52 -13.92 -8.88 12.85
CA PHE A 52 -13.72 -10.11 12.09
C PHE A 52 -13.23 -11.24 13.00
N SER A 53 -13.87 -12.41 12.94
CA SER A 53 -13.40 -13.62 13.61
C SER A 53 -12.56 -14.46 12.65
N TYR A 54 -11.32 -14.75 13.03
CA TYR A 54 -10.36 -15.51 12.24
C TYR A 54 -9.46 -16.38 13.15
N PRO A 55 -8.88 -17.49 12.66
CA PRO A 55 -7.97 -18.31 13.45
C PRO A 55 -6.73 -17.53 13.93
N ALA A 56 -6.21 -17.89 15.11
CA ALA A 56 -4.97 -17.30 15.63
C ALA A 56 -3.79 -17.48 14.66
N ASN A 57 -3.00 -16.42 14.52
CA ASN A 57 -1.84 -16.32 13.63
C ASN A 57 -2.14 -16.44 12.13
N ASN A 58 -3.41 -16.21 11.73
CA ASN A 58 -3.75 -16.15 10.31
C ASN A 58 -2.88 -15.11 9.57
N ALA A 59 -2.47 -15.46 8.35
CA ALA A 59 -1.62 -14.61 7.53
C ALA A 59 -2.47 -13.63 6.72
N TRP A 60 -2.17 -12.34 6.84
CA TRP A 60 -2.84 -11.25 6.13
C TRP A 60 -1.93 -10.74 5.03
N TRP A 61 -2.45 -10.72 3.81
CA TRP A 61 -1.66 -10.49 2.60
C TRP A 61 -1.75 -9.04 2.15
N ILE A 62 -0.61 -8.40 1.99
CA ILE A 62 -0.51 -7.06 1.42
C ILE A 62 -0.05 -7.17 -0.03
N ASN A 63 -0.95 -6.84 -0.96
CA ASN A 63 -0.67 -6.87 -2.39
C ASN A 63 -0.45 -5.46 -2.93
N ILE A 64 0.67 -5.29 -3.64
CA ILE A 64 1.08 -4.00 -4.20
C ILE A 64 1.23 -4.19 -5.68
N LYS A 65 0.48 -3.43 -6.47
CA LYS A 65 0.44 -3.62 -7.91
C LYS A 65 1.85 -3.78 -8.50
N GLU A 66 2.09 -4.92 -9.15
CA GLU A 66 3.42 -5.32 -9.63
C GLU A 66 4.06 -4.25 -10.53
N SER A 67 3.26 -3.56 -11.35
CA SER A 67 3.72 -2.44 -12.19
C SER A 67 4.30 -1.26 -11.40
N LEU A 68 3.90 -1.08 -10.14
CA LEU A 68 4.48 -0.06 -9.27
C LEU A 68 5.79 -0.53 -8.66
N VAL A 69 5.94 -1.82 -8.48
CA VAL A 69 7.10 -2.43 -7.84
C VAL A 69 8.28 -2.53 -8.82
N TYR A 70 8.00 -2.68 -10.12
CA TYR A 70 9.03 -2.84 -11.16
C TYR A 70 9.55 -1.56 -11.80
N ASP A 71 9.09 -0.41 -11.33
CA ASP A 71 9.58 0.88 -11.75
C ASP A 71 10.67 1.36 -10.77
N ASP A 72 11.76 1.91 -11.31
CA ASP A 72 12.95 2.31 -10.55
C ASP A 72 12.77 3.61 -9.72
N SER A 73 11.57 4.18 -9.72
CA SER A 73 11.23 5.29 -8.85
C SER A 73 11.12 4.88 -7.37
N LYS A 74 11.49 5.80 -6.47
CA LYS A 74 11.32 5.63 -5.01
C LYS A 74 9.84 5.68 -4.66
N LYS A 75 9.36 4.69 -3.91
CA LYS A 75 7.95 4.60 -3.51
C LYS A 75 7.83 4.32 -2.03
N ALA A 76 6.88 5.00 -1.39
CA ALA A 76 6.47 4.75 -0.03
C ALA A 76 5.01 4.29 -0.05
N PHE A 77 4.73 3.21 0.67
CA PHE A 77 3.37 2.70 0.85
C PHE A 77 3.07 2.71 2.34
N GLU A 78 1.92 3.27 2.69
CA GLU A 78 1.44 3.32 4.06
C GLU A 78 0.08 2.62 4.17
N PHE A 79 -0.03 1.72 5.12
CA PHE A 79 -1.28 1.03 5.42
C PHE A 79 -1.42 0.77 6.91
N ILE A 80 -2.67 0.82 7.37
CA ILE A 80 -3.05 0.59 8.75
C ILE A 80 -3.77 -0.75 8.82
N ILE A 81 -3.45 -1.53 9.84
CA ILE A 81 -4.09 -2.81 10.11
C ILE A 81 -4.65 -2.77 11.53
N ILE A 82 -5.97 -2.97 11.67
CA ILE A 82 -6.66 -3.09 12.95
C ILE A 82 -7.03 -4.56 13.13
N THR A 83 -6.46 -5.19 14.15
CA THR A 83 -6.68 -6.60 14.47
C THR A 83 -8.00 -6.81 15.23
N GLY A 84 -8.61 -7.96 15.01
CA GLY A 84 -9.77 -8.44 15.74
C GLY A 84 -9.37 -9.26 16.97
N ALA A 85 -10.18 -10.27 17.31
CA ALA A 85 -10.05 -11.01 18.56
C ALA A 85 -8.80 -11.91 18.68
N ASN A 86 -8.12 -12.20 17.56
CA ASN A 86 -7.00 -13.13 17.53
C ASN A 86 -5.72 -12.47 16.98
N PRO A 87 -4.52 -12.96 17.36
CA PRO A 87 -3.26 -12.51 16.75
C PRO A 87 -3.23 -12.79 15.24
N ALA A 88 -2.50 -11.98 14.48
CA ALA A 88 -2.35 -12.12 13.03
C ALA A 88 -0.92 -11.84 12.58
N THR A 89 -0.51 -12.35 11.41
CA THR A 89 0.80 -12.06 10.81
C THR A 89 0.62 -11.35 9.47
N VAL A 90 1.56 -10.51 9.03
CA VAL A 90 1.43 -9.73 7.77
C VAL A 90 2.38 -10.22 6.69
N ASN A 91 1.89 -10.93 5.69
CA ASN A 91 2.66 -11.39 4.54
C ASN A 91 2.58 -10.36 3.39
N PHE A 92 3.58 -10.37 2.52
CA PHE A 92 3.60 -9.60 1.28
C PHE A 92 3.58 -10.55 0.08
N SER A 93 3.10 -10.07 -1.07
CA SER A 93 3.09 -10.86 -2.30
C SER A 93 4.47 -11.39 -2.68
N TYR A 94 4.50 -12.54 -3.35
CA TYR A 94 5.72 -13.28 -3.68
C TYR A 94 6.76 -12.52 -4.53
N TYR A 95 6.34 -11.47 -5.26
CA TYR A 95 7.23 -10.63 -6.08
C TYR A 95 7.91 -9.51 -5.29
N LEU A 96 7.68 -9.40 -3.97
CA LEU A 96 8.37 -8.48 -3.06
C LEU A 96 9.33 -9.25 -2.17
N GLU A 97 10.62 -8.90 -2.21
CA GLU A 97 11.60 -9.47 -1.28
C GLU A 97 11.64 -8.62 0.01
N VAL A 98 10.77 -8.96 0.96
CA VAL A 98 10.70 -8.28 2.26
C VAL A 98 11.49 -9.05 3.30
N LYS A 99 12.58 -8.47 3.82
CA LYS A 99 13.22 -8.94 5.06
C LYS A 99 12.26 -8.67 6.22
N ARG A 100 11.72 -9.72 6.82
CA ARG A 100 10.49 -9.65 7.61
C ARG A 100 10.77 -9.83 9.10
N ASP A 101 10.23 -8.93 9.90
CA ASP A 101 9.89 -9.26 11.29
C ASP A 101 8.60 -10.10 11.27
N ALA A 102 8.73 -11.40 11.49
CA ALA A 102 7.64 -12.37 11.42
C ALA A 102 6.83 -12.48 12.72
N SER A 103 7.13 -11.65 13.73
CA SER A 103 6.42 -11.76 15.01
C SER A 103 4.93 -11.38 14.85
N PRO A 104 4.00 -12.09 15.51
CA PRO A 104 2.57 -11.80 15.37
C PRO A 104 2.17 -10.41 15.88
N MET A 105 1.22 -9.78 15.19
CA MET A 105 0.46 -8.64 15.71
C MET A 105 -0.49 -9.13 16.81
N GLN A 106 -0.56 -8.37 17.90
CA GLN A 106 -1.46 -8.67 19.02
C GLN A 106 -2.92 -8.50 18.61
N ALA A 107 -3.82 -9.21 19.29
CA ALA A 107 -5.26 -9.01 19.15
C ALA A 107 -5.67 -7.59 19.59
N HIS A 108 -6.82 -7.13 19.10
CA HIS A 108 -7.45 -5.85 19.46
C HIS A 108 -6.47 -4.65 19.46
N SER A 109 -5.64 -4.57 18.43
CA SER A 109 -4.56 -3.60 18.32
C SER A 109 -4.52 -3.00 16.91
N ALA A 110 -4.02 -1.78 16.80
CA ALA A 110 -3.81 -1.09 15.54
C ALA A 110 -2.31 -0.96 15.25
N TYR A 111 -1.93 -1.26 14.01
CA TYR A 111 -0.55 -1.19 13.54
C TYR A 111 -0.46 -0.33 12.28
N LEU A 112 0.52 0.58 12.25
CA LEU A 112 0.92 1.31 11.07
C LEU A 112 2.10 0.61 10.42
N PHE A 113 1.99 0.35 9.13
CA PHE A 113 3.07 -0.15 8.31
C PHE A 113 3.49 0.93 7.33
N ARG A 114 4.80 1.21 7.29
CA ARG A 114 5.40 2.03 6.22
C ARG A 114 6.44 1.20 5.50
N MET A 115 6.24 1.00 4.21
CA MET A 115 7.17 0.27 3.36
C MET A 115 7.79 1.20 2.32
N TYR A 116 9.11 1.13 2.21
CA TYR A 116 9.90 1.87 1.26
C TYR A 116 10.50 0.92 0.22
N CYS A 117 10.17 1.16 -1.04
CA CYS A 117 10.66 0.40 -2.19
C CYS A 117 11.57 1.26 -3.06
N TYR A 118 12.56 0.63 -3.70
CA TYR A 118 13.40 1.28 -4.70
C TYR A 118 13.84 0.29 -5.78
N GLY A 119 13.29 0.45 -6.99
CA GLY A 119 13.66 -0.35 -8.15
C GLY A 119 13.55 -1.85 -7.99
N THR A 120 14.32 -2.55 -8.83
CA THR A 120 14.20 -4.00 -8.98
C THR A 120 15.49 -4.74 -8.69
N GLN A 121 15.34 -6.02 -8.37
CA GLN A 121 16.46 -6.94 -8.19
C GLN A 121 16.17 -8.28 -8.83
N TYR A 122 17.23 -8.99 -9.17
CA TYR A 122 17.16 -10.33 -9.74
C TYR A 122 17.74 -11.32 -8.74
N GLN A 123 16.98 -12.37 -8.42
CA GLN A 123 17.41 -13.45 -7.54
C GLN A 123 17.05 -14.79 -8.21
N GLY A 124 18.06 -15.62 -8.49
CA GLY A 124 17.86 -16.90 -9.18
C GLY A 124 17.16 -16.78 -10.55
N GLY A 125 17.44 -15.71 -11.31
CA GLY A 125 16.85 -15.46 -12.63
C GLY A 125 15.42 -14.87 -12.61
N LYS A 126 14.81 -14.71 -11.43
CA LYS A 126 13.49 -14.06 -11.28
C LYS A 126 13.66 -12.60 -10.86
N ARG A 127 12.83 -11.72 -11.43
CA ARG A 127 12.77 -10.30 -11.10
C ARG A 127 11.85 -10.09 -9.90
N TYR A 128 12.30 -9.28 -8.94
CA TYR A 128 11.56 -8.90 -7.75
C TYR A 128 11.59 -7.39 -7.55
N GLY A 129 10.58 -6.89 -6.87
CA GLY A 129 10.62 -5.60 -6.21
C GLY A 129 11.64 -5.57 -5.11
N LYS A 130 12.52 -4.56 -5.15
CA LYS A 130 13.46 -4.35 -4.08
C LYS A 130 12.83 -3.50 -2.99
N VAL A 131 12.68 -4.10 -1.83
CA VAL A 131 12.17 -3.44 -0.63
C VAL A 131 13.37 -2.98 0.20
N ALA A 132 13.53 -1.67 0.34
CA ALA A 132 14.58 -1.08 1.17
C ALA A 132 14.31 -1.34 2.65
N TRP A 133 13.06 -1.11 3.07
CA TRP A 133 12.72 -1.08 4.47
C TRP A 133 11.22 -1.26 4.68
N VAL A 134 10.85 -1.97 5.75
CA VAL A 134 9.48 -2.04 6.27
C VAL A 134 9.54 -1.69 7.75
N THR A 135 8.74 -0.71 8.16
CA THR A 135 8.47 -0.45 9.57
C THR A 135 7.11 -1.00 9.94
N ARG A 136 7.00 -1.49 11.17
CA ARG A 136 5.75 -1.85 11.83
C ARG A 136 5.73 -1.17 13.19
N GLU A 137 4.73 -0.34 13.41
CA GLU A 137 4.56 0.44 14.64
C GLU A 137 3.18 0.16 15.23
N LYS A 138 3.10 -0.22 16.51
CA LYS A 138 1.82 -0.32 17.20
C LYS A 138 1.35 1.09 17.56
N ILE A 139 0.17 1.47 17.11
CA ILE A 139 -0.40 2.82 17.26
C ILE A 139 -1.68 2.85 18.11
N GLY A 140 -2.18 1.70 18.52
CA GLY A 140 -3.39 1.52 19.33
C GLY A 140 -3.56 0.08 19.80
#